data_AF-A0A2G9ZML3-F1
#
_entry.id   AF-A0A2G9ZML3-F1
#
_cell.length_a   1.000
_cell.length_b   1.000
_cell.length_c   1.000
_cell.angle_alpha   90.00
_cell.angle_beta   90.00
_cell.angle_gamma   90.00
#
_symmetry.space_group_name_H-M   'P 1'
#
loop_
_entity.id
_entity.type
_entity.pdbx_description
1 polymer ?
#
loop_
_entity_poly.entity_id
_entity_poly.type
_entity_poly.pdbx_seq_one_letter_code
_entity_poly.pdbx_strand_id
1 'polypeptide(L)' 'MNITILSIGAVKTDYFKLAIAEYHKRLGPHAKLSLVELAAESFSESQKIAA' A
#
# COMPACT_ATOMS: atom_id res chain seq x y z
N MET A 1 -18.56 -0.57 1.69
CA MET A 1 -17.48 -1.53 2.00
C MET A 1 -16.26 -0.77 2.50
N ASN A 2 -15.54 -1.27 3.50
CA ASN A 2 -14.34 -0.61 4.03
C ASN A 2 -13.12 -1.46 3.69
N ILE A 3 -12.26 -0.95 2.81
CA ILE A 3 -11.12 -1.69 2.27
C ILE A 3 -9.85 -0.98 2.77
N THR A 4 -8.99 -1.71 3.46
CA THR A 4 -7.67 -1.22 3.90
C THR A 4 -6.60 -2.00 3.19
N ILE A 5 -5.74 -1.31 2.44
CA ILE A 5 -4.57 -1.89 1.80
C ILE A 5 -3.38 -1.59 2.72
N LEU A 6 -2.79 -2.64 3.27
CA LEU A 6 -1.60 -2.57 4.10
C LEU A 6 -0.38 -2.94 3.24
N SER A 7 0.56 -2.02 3.08
CA SER A 7 1.76 -2.24 2.26
C SER A 7 3.04 -1.91 3.02
N ILE A 8 4.14 -2.55 2.66
CA ILE A 8 5.47 -2.30 3.22
C ILE A 8 6.26 -1.46 2.21
N GLY A 9 6.86 -0.37 2.68
CA GLY A 9 7.60 0.58 1.86
C GLY A 9 6.71 1.61 1.18
N ALA A 10 7.34 2.73 0.79
CA ALA A 10 6.67 3.85 0.14
C ALA A 10 6.72 3.73 -1.39
N VAL A 11 5.64 4.16 -2.05
CA VAL A 11 5.59 4.23 -3.52
C VAL A 11 6.50 5.36 -4.02
N LYS A 12 7.65 5.01 -4.60
CA LYS A 12 8.65 5.99 -5.07
C LYS A 12 8.28 6.62 -6.41
N THR A 13 7.66 5.84 -7.31
CA THR A 13 7.48 6.27 -8.70
C THR A 13 6.19 7.07 -8.91
N ASP A 14 6.30 8.19 -9.61
CA ASP A 14 5.18 9.14 -9.74
C ASP A 14 4.02 8.61 -10.59
N TYR A 15 4.29 7.81 -11.62
CA TYR A 15 3.21 7.20 -12.41
C TYR A 15 2.33 6.26 -11.57
N PHE A 16 2.90 5.58 -10.56
CA PHE A 16 2.12 4.74 -9.65
C PHE A 16 1.28 5.57 -8.69
N LYS A 17 1.80 6.70 -8.20
CA LYS A 17 1.02 7.62 -7.36
C LYS A 17 -0.20 8.16 -8.10
N LEU A 18 -0.03 8.53 -9.38
CA LEU A 18 -1.12 8.98 -10.25
C LEU A 18 -2.15 7.88 -10.49
N ALA A 19 -1.70 6.65 -10.77
CA ALA A 19 -2.60 5.51 -10.92
C ALA A 19 -3.43 5.25 -9.66
N ILE A 20 -2.78 5.26 -8.48
CA ILE A 20 -3.47 5.09 -7.18
C ILE A 20 -4.55 6.15 -7.00
N ALA A 21 -4.26 7.41 -7.29
CA ALA A 21 -5.24 8.50 -7.17
C ALA A 21 -6.44 8.31 -8.12
N GLU A 22 -6.18 7.89 -9.37
CA GLU A 22 -7.23 7.59 -10.36
C GLU A 22 -8.14 6.44 -9.90
N TYR A 23 -7.56 5.33 -9.40
CA TYR A 23 -8.35 4.20 -8.90
C TYR A 23 -9.10 4.54 -7.62
N HIS A 24 -8.48 5.31 -6.71
CA HIS A 24 -9.14 5.78 -5.49
C HIS A 24 -10.38 6.62 -5.82
N LYS A 25 -10.26 7.55 -6.77
CA LYS A 25 -11.38 8.38 -7.26
C LYS A 25 -12.51 7.53 -7.85
N ARG A 26 -12.18 6.53 -8.68
CA ARG A 26 -13.18 5.64 -9.31
C ARG A 26 -13.88 4.73 -8.31
N LEU A 27 -13.18 4.31 -7.24
CA LEU A 27 -13.71 3.43 -6.21
C LEU A 27 -14.48 4.17 -5.11
N GLY A 28 -14.28 5.48 -4.96
CA GLY A 28 -14.91 6.31 -3.91
C GLY A 28 -16.43 6.13 -3.75
N PRO A 29 -17.23 6.06 -4.83
CA PRO A 29 -18.69 5.81 -4.73
C PRO A 29 -19.07 4.43 -4.19
N HIS A 30 -18.15 3.45 -4.23
CA HIS A 30 -18.45 2.04 -3.94
C HIS A 30 -17.81 1.57 -2.63
N ALA A 31 -16.66 2.11 -2.26
CA ALA A 31 -15.92 1.69 -1.08
C ALA A 31 -15.11 2.83 -0.46
N LYS A 32 -14.99 2.79 0.87
CA LYS A 32 -14.00 3.60 1.59
C LYS A 32 -12.67 2.87 1.50
N LEU A 33 -11.71 3.47 0.81
CA LEU A 33 -10.36 2.94 0.63
C LEU A 33 -9.37 3.67 1.54
N SER A 34 -8.62 2.92 2.34
CA SER A 34 -7.50 3.41 3.16
C SER A 34 -6.22 2.70 2.73
N LEU A 35 -5.18 3.47 2.44
CA LEU A 35 -3.84 2.96 2.16
C LEU A 35 -2.96 3.23 3.38
N VAL A 36 -2.41 2.18 3.96
CA VAL A 36 -1.52 2.27 5.13
C VAL A 36 -0.16 1.71 4.71
N GLU A 37 0.82 2.60 4.64
CA GLU A 37 2.20 2.26 4.32
C GLU A 37 3.00 2.09 5.62
N LEU A 38 3.63 0.93 5.77
CA LEU A 38 4.55 0.64 6.87
C LEU A 38 5.99 0.85 6.40
N ALA A 39 6.86 1.29 7.32
CA ALA A 39 8.28 1.42 7.02
C ALA A 39 8.88 0.06 6.64
N ALA A 40 9.69 0.03 5.58
CA ALA A 40 10.42 -1.17 5.21
C ALA A 40 11.64 -1.33 6.13
N GLU A 41 11.71 -2.43 6.87
CA GLU A 41 12.92 -2.84 7.57
C GLU A 41 13.87 -3.55 6.61
N SER A 42 15.18 -3.38 6.80
CA SER A 42 16.18 -4.13 6.06
C SER A 42 16.25 -5.55 6.60
N PHE A 43 15.91 -6.54 5.78
CA PHE A 43 16.00 -7.95 6.15
C PHE A 43 17.29 -8.57 5.62
N SER A 44 18.05 -9.22 6.51
CA SER A 44 19.13 -10.14 6.13
C SER A 44 18.57 -11.55 5.96
N GLU A 45 19.18 -12.37 5.08
CA GLU A 45 18.71 -13.73 4.74
C GLU A 45 18.48 -14.63 5.99
N SER A 46 19.18 -14.37 7.10
CA SER A 46 19.07 -15.11 8.36
C SER A 46 17.81 -14.82 9.19
N GLN A 47 17.04 -13.77 8.85
CA GLN A 47 15.84 -13.36 9.58
C GLN A 47 14.54 -13.91 8.96
N LYS A 48 14.64 -14.89 8.05
CA LYS A 48 13.46 -15.54 7.47
C LYS A 48 12.78 -16.40 8.53
N ILE A 49 11.70 -15.84 9.07
CA ILE A 49 10.56 -16.50 9.73
C ILE A 49 10.75 -16.76 11.23
N ALA A 50 10.21 -15.88 12.06
CA ALA A 50 9.46 -16.30 13.25
C ALA A 50 7.99 -16.09 12.89
N ALA A 51 7.28 -17.21 12.73
CA ALA A 51 5.84 -17.26 12.47
C ALA A 51 5.03 -16.64 13.62
#